data_AF-A0A194AHY2-F1
#
_entry.id   AF-A0A194AHY2-F1
#
_cell.length_a   1.000
_cell.length_b   1.000
_cell.length_c   1.000
_cell.angle_alpha   90.00
_cell.angle_beta   90.00
_cell.angle_gamma   90.00
#
_symmetry.space_group_name_H-M   'P 1'
#
loop_
_entity.id
_entity.type
_entity.pdbx_description
1 polymer ?
#
loop_
_entity_poly.entity_id
_entity_poly.type
_entity_poly.pdbx_seq_one_letter_code
_entity_poly.pdbx_strand_id
1 'polypeptide(L)'
;MKHRIHEQLARAIEAKNQEARALALEEIKALKKDLLDLEKVLAGKKKHTEMALMDITCGAFEVYKNAALIFQNMEMLEGLQQGREEAKMIDYMERRGARLLKKPEGWHWFSPQGEMVFLGEPDDPMAAGEKLKSLVARKPKTTSRSTRKKSKGGTSPSVSSEAPSPQA
;
A
#
# COMPACT_ATOMS: atom_id res chain seq x y z
N MET A 1 -6.70 -15.09 11.33
CA MET A 1 -5.62 -16.02 10.92
C MET A 1 -4.58 -15.33 10.03
N LYS A 2 -4.96 -14.66 8.93
CA LYS A 2 -4.03 -13.96 8.02
C LYS A 2 -3.08 -12.96 8.71
N HIS A 3 -3.58 -12.13 9.62
CA HIS A 3 -2.78 -11.15 10.38
C HIS A 3 -1.58 -11.76 11.13
N ARG A 4 -1.79 -12.93 11.76
CA ARG A 4 -0.74 -13.65 12.50
C ARG A 4 0.36 -14.15 11.56
N ILE A 5 0.00 -14.54 10.34
CA ILE A 5 0.95 -15.02 9.32
C ILE A 5 1.83 -13.87 8.82
N HIS A 6 1.24 -12.70 8.53
CA HIS A 6 2.01 -11.51 8.13
C HIS A 6 3.02 -11.08 9.20
N GLU A 7 2.61 -11.08 10.48
CA GLU A 7 3.50 -10.72 11.58
C GLU A 7 4.62 -11.75 11.80
N GLN A 8 4.31 -13.05 11.67
CA GLN A 8 5.32 -14.09 11.73
C GLN A 8 6.33 -13.98 10.57
N LEU A 9 5.85 -13.70 9.36
CA LEU A 9 6.70 -13.49 8.20
C LEU A 9 7.60 -12.26 8.36
N ALA A 10 7.05 -11.12 8.79
CA ALA A 10 7.83 -9.91 9.04
C ALA A 10 8.95 -10.15 10.05
N ARG A 11 8.64 -10.80 11.19
CA ARG A 11 9.64 -11.17 12.20
C ARG A 11 10.73 -12.10 11.66
N ALA A 12 10.35 -13.05 10.80
CA ALA A 12 11.32 -13.96 10.19
C ALA A 12 12.28 -13.22 9.26
N ILE A 13 11.77 -12.28 8.45
CA ILE A 13 12.59 -11.43 7.57
C ILE A 13 13.50 -10.52 8.41
N GLU A 14 12.99 -9.92 9.47
CA GLU A 14 13.79 -9.09 10.40
C GLU A 14 14.93 -9.89 11.05
N ALA A 15 14.65 -11.10 11.53
CA ALA A 15 15.67 -11.97 12.10
C ALA A 15 16.77 -12.31 11.07
N LYS A 16 16.37 -12.60 9.82
CA LYS A 16 17.33 -12.84 8.73
C LYS A 16 18.16 -11.60 8.40
N ASN A 17 17.58 -10.42 8.47
CA ASN A 17 18.32 -9.17 8.32
C ASN A 17 19.30 -8.90 9.46
N GLN A 18 18.95 -9.26 10.70
CA GLN A 18 19.87 -9.14 11.83
C GLN A 18 21.07 -10.08 11.67
N GLU A 19 20.83 -11.32 11.26
CA GLU A 19 21.87 -12.31 10.96
C GLU A 19 22.79 -11.83 9.82
N ALA A 20 22.21 -11.45 8.68
CA ALA A 20 22.96 -10.94 7.53
C ALA A 20 23.77 -9.67 7.88
N ARG A 21 23.22 -8.80 8.73
CA ARG A 21 23.92 -7.59 9.19
C ARG A 21 25.11 -7.92 10.08
N ALA A 22 24.97 -8.88 10.98
CA ALA A 22 26.08 -9.33 11.82
C ALA A 22 27.22 -9.89 10.95
N LEU A 23 26.89 -10.76 9.99
CA LEU A 23 27.86 -11.34 9.05
C LEU A 23 28.53 -10.26 8.19
N ALA A 24 27.76 -9.35 7.60
CA ALA A 24 28.32 -8.26 6.79
C ALA A 24 29.28 -7.36 7.59
N LEU A 25 28.95 -7.05 8.85
CA LEU A 25 29.80 -6.21 9.69
C LEU A 25 31.08 -6.92 10.13
N GLU A 26 31.02 -8.23 10.37
CA GLU A 26 32.19 -9.04 10.63
C GLU A 26 33.12 -9.08 9.41
N GLU A 27 32.55 -9.36 8.23
CA GLU A 27 33.29 -9.42 6.98
C GLU A 27 33.92 -8.06 6.61
N ILE A 28 33.21 -6.95 6.82
CA ILE A 28 33.77 -5.60 6.64
C ILE A 28 35.00 -5.38 7.54
N LYS A 29 34.99 -5.89 8.79
CA LYS A 29 36.14 -5.74 9.70
C LYS A 29 37.32 -6.57 9.21
N ALA A 30 37.08 -7.81 8.77
CA ALA A 30 38.11 -8.67 8.20
C ALA A 30 38.71 -8.04 6.94
N LEU A 31 37.87 -7.67 5.96
CA LEU A 31 38.28 -7.06 4.71
C LEU A 31 39.08 -5.77 4.91
N LYS A 32 38.70 -4.93 5.89
CA LYS A 32 39.48 -3.73 6.23
C LYS A 32 40.91 -4.06 6.65
N LYS A 33 41.10 -5.13 7.43
CA LYS A 33 42.43 -5.58 7.85
C LYS A 33 43.23 -6.05 6.63
N ASP A 34 42.62 -6.81 5.75
CA ASP A 34 43.30 -7.36 4.57
C ASP A 34 43.67 -6.26 3.57
N LEU A 35 42.80 -5.25 3.39
CA LEU A 35 43.10 -4.07 2.58
C LEU A 35 44.24 -3.22 3.15
N LEU A 36 44.30 -3.05 4.48
CA LEU A 36 45.41 -2.34 5.13
C LEU A 36 46.74 -3.08 4.96
N ASP A 37 46.71 -4.41 5.00
CA ASP A 37 47.89 -5.21 4.75
C ASP A 37 48.30 -5.15 3.27
N LEU A 38 47.33 -5.17 2.34
CA LEU A 38 47.57 -4.99 0.91
C LEU A 38 48.23 -3.64 0.64
N GLU A 39 47.74 -2.56 1.26
CA GLU A 39 48.34 -1.24 1.18
C GLU A 39 49.82 -1.25 1.60
N LYS A 40 50.16 -1.91 2.72
CA LYS A 40 51.57 -2.03 3.17
C LYS A 40 52.43 -2.79 2.18
N VAL A 41 51.90 -3.85 1.56
CA VAL A 41 52.62 -4.63 0.53
C VAL A 41 52.88 -3.77 -0.69
N LEU A 42 51.86 -3.07 -1.19
CA LEU A 42 51.97 -2.21 -2.37
C LEU A 42 52.87 -0.99 -2.11
N ALA A 43 52.92 -0.49 -0.87
CA ALA A 43 53.83 0.56 -0.44
C ALA A 43 55.28 0.09 -0.20
N GLY A 44 55.58 -1.20 -0.41
CA GLY A 44 56.90 -1.79 -0.16
C GLY A 44 57.28 -1.93 1.32
N LYS A 45 56.33 -1.71 2.24
CA LYS A 45 56.52 -1.80 3.70
C LYS A 45 56.36 -3.22 4.24
N LYS A 46 55.83 -4.15 3.45
CA LYS A 46 55.63 -5.58 3.78
C LYS A 46 55.92 -6.43 2.53
N LYS A 47 56.41 -7.66 2.72
CA LYS A 47 56.62 -8.62 1.61
C LYS A 47 55.29 -9.21 1.16
N HIS A 48 55.14 -9.45 -0.15
CA HIS A 48 53.92 -10.01 -0.75
C HIS A 48 53.70 -11.50 -0.49
N THR A 49 54.73 -12.22 -0.02
CA THR A 49 54.75 -13.69 0.11
C THR A 49 53.74 -14.27 1.10
N GLU A 50 53.06 -13.43 1.88
CA GLU A 50 52.12 -13.84 2.92
C GLU A 50 50.66 -13.41 2.64
N MET A 51 50.37 -12.92 1.43
CA MET A 51 49.05 -12.35 1.12
C MET A 51 48.23 -13.20 0.15
N ALA A 52 47.05 -13.61 0.58
CA ALA A 52 46.06 -14.25 -0.26
C ALA A 52 45.09 -13.21 -0.84
N LEU A 53 45.40 -12.68 -2.03
CA LEU A 53 44.54 -11.69 -2.71
C LEU A 53 43.10 -12.19 -2.96
N MET A 54 42.94 -13.51 -3.08
CA MET A 54 41.62 -14.12 -3.23
C MET A 54 40.71 -13.85 -2.03
N ASP A 55 41.26 -13.81 -0.80
CA ASP A 55 40.49 -13.58 0.42
C ASP A 55 39.87 -12.17 0.41
N ILE A 56 40.58 -11.17 -0.13
CA ILE A 56 40.06 -9.82 -0.32
C ILE A 56 38.86 -9.82 -1.28
N THR A 57 38.97 -10.53 -2.40
CA THR A 57 37.87 -10.60 -3.38
C THR A 57 36.67 -11.37 -2.85
N CYS A 58 36.90 -12.49 -2.16
CA CYS A 58 35.85 -13.29 -1.52
C CYS A 58 35.16 -12.48 -0.41
N GLY A 59 35.92 -11.79 0.43
CA GLY A 59 35.36 -10.96 1.49
C GLY A 59 34.53 -9.80 0.95
N ALA A 60 35.00 -9.12 -0.10
CA ALA A 60 34.20 -8.10 -0.78
C ALA A 60 32.87 -8.66 -1.35
N PHE A 61 32.92 -9.88 -1.92
CA PHE A 61 31.73 -10.55 -2.44
C PHE A 61 30.75 -10.95 -1.31
N GLU A 62 31.25 -11.44 -0.19
CA GLU A 62 30.45 -11.78 0.98
C GLU A 62 29.76 -10.56 1.59
N VAL A 63 30.44 -9.41 1.67
CA VAL A 63 29.82 -8.14 2.04
C VAL A 63 28.69 -7.77 1.08
N TYR A 64 28.95 -7.84 -0.23
CA TYR A 64 27.93 -7.56 -1.25
C TYR A 64 26.71 -8.47 -1.09
N LYS A 65 26.91 -9.78 -0.97
CA LYS A 65 25.83 -10.77 -0.83
C LYS A 65 24.92 -10.46 0.35
N ASN A 66 25.51 -10.20 1.52
CA ASN A 66 24.74 -9.90 2.73
C ASN A 66 24.04 -8.53 2.64
N ALA A 67 24.70 -7.50 2.07
CA ALA A 67 24.09 -6.19 1.89
C ALA A 67 22.90 -6.24 0.91
N ALA A 68 23.05 -6.93 -0.22
CA ALA A 68 21.98 -7.10 -1.20
C ALA A 68 20.76 -7.81 -0.59
N LEU A 69 20.99 -8.87 0.19
CA LEU A 69 19.92 -9.56 0.92
C LEU A 69 19.18 -8.62 1.88
N ILE A 70 19.91 -7.78 2.63
CA ILE A 70 19.30 -6.82 3.56
C ILE A 70 18.41 -5.84 2.82
N PHE A 71 18.87 -5.28 1.70
CA PHE A 71 18.09 -4.30 0.92
C PHE A 71 16.83 -4.91 0.31
N GLN A 72 16.93 -6.10 -0.29
CA GLN A 72 15.78 -6.83 -0.81
C GLN A 72 14.74 -7.11 0.29
N ASN A 73 15.22 -7.53 1.47
CA ASN A 73 14.34 -7.78 2.61
C ASN A 73 13.69 -6.50 3.16
N MET A 74 14.36 -5.35 3.10
CA MET A 74 13.78 -4.06 3.48
C MET A 74 12.62 -3.68 2.56
N GLU A 75 12.79 -3.82 1.25
CA GLU A 75 11.73 -3.60 0.25
C GLU A 75 10.55 -4.56 0.48
N MET A 76 10.82 -5.83 0.77
CA MET A 76 9.78 -6.81 1.10
C MET A 76 9.00 -6.44 2.37
N LEU A 77 9.68 -5.96 3.41
CA LEU A 77 9.03 -5.52 4.65
C LEU A 77 8.13 -4.30 4.41
N GLU A 78 8.59 -3.35 3.61
CA GLU A 78 7.80 -2.18 3.22
C GLU A 78 6.55 -2.60 2.44
N GLY A 79 6.69 -3.46 1.44
CA GLY A 79 5.57 -3.99 0.67
C GLY A 79 4.57 -4.78 1.53
N LEU A 80 5.05 -5.58 2.49
CA LEU A 80 4.19 -6.28 3.45
C LEU A 80 3.41 -5.31 4.33
N GLN A 81 4.05 -4.23 4.78
CA GLN A 81 3.41 -3.22 5.62
C GLN A 81 2.38 -2.41 4.82
N GLN A 82 2.70 -2.00 3.60
CA GLN A 82 1.75 -1.31 2.71
C GLN A 82 0.53 -2.18 2.41
N GLY A 83 0.75 -3.43 1.94
CA GLY A 83 -0.36 -4.34 1.64
C GLY A 83 -1.23 -4.66 2.86
N ARG A 84 -0.66 -4.63 4.07
CA ARG A 84 -1.42 -4.75 5.31
C ARG A 84 -2.31 -3.54 5.57
N GLU A 85 -1.81 -2.32 5.39
CA GLU A 85 -2.61 -1.11 5.59
C GLU A 85 -3.72 -1.00 4.53
N GLU A 86 -3.43 -1.34 3.28
CA GLU A 86 -4.43 -1.42 2.21
C GLU A 86 -5.54 -2.43 2.56
N ALA A 87 -5.17 -3.64 3.00
CA ALA A 87 -6.15 -4.66 3.41
C ALA A 87 -7.02 -4.18 4.57
N LYS A 88 -6.45 -3.49 5.57
CA LYS A 88 -7.23 -2.89 6.68
C LYS A 88 -8.20 -1.83 6.17
N MET A 89 -7.78 -1.02 5.18
CA MET A 89 -8.63 0.03 4.62
C MET A 89 -9.78 -0.58 3.81
N ILE A 90 -9.51 -1.60 3.00
CA ILE A 90 -10.52 -2.37 2.28
C ILE A 90 -11.53 -2.97 3.26
N ASP A 91 -11.06 -3.68 4.29
CA ASP A 91 -11.92 -4.24 5.33
C ASP A 91 -12.78 -3.16 6.01
N TYR A 92 -12.20 -1.99 6.28
CA TYR A 92 -12.94 -0.85 6.84
C TYR A 92 -14.04 -0.36 5.90
N MET A 93 -13.72 -0.18 4.63
CA MET A 93 -14.65 0.27 3.59
C MET A 93 -15.82 -0.70 3.42
N GLU A 94 -15.52 -1.99 3.29
CA GLU A 94 -16.53 -3.03 3.12
C GLU A 94 -17.48 -3.10 4.33
N ARG A 95 -16.94 -3.02 5.55
CA ARG A 95 -17.76 -2.96 6.79
C ARG A 95 -18.66 -1.74 6.86
N ARG A 96 -18.29 -0.64 6.20
CA ARG A 96 -19.09 0.58 6.09
C ARG A 96 -20.06 0.55 4.91
N GLY A 97 -20.12 -0.55 4.16
CA GLY A 97 -21.03 -0.75 3.04
C GLY A 97 -20.51 -0.19 1.73
N ALA A 98 -19.22 0.18 1.65
CA ALA A 98 -18.59 0.49 0.37
C ALA A 98 -18.28 -0.79 -0.40
N ARG A 99 -18.29 -0.70 -1.73
CA ARG A 99 -18.08 -1.82 -2.65
C ARG A 99 -17.25 -1.36 -3.84
N LEU A 100 -16.38 -2.25 -4.30
CA LEU A 100 -15.72 -2.08 -5.59
C LEU A 100 -16.70 -2.49 -6.70
N LEU A 101 -17.11 -1.52 -7.52
CA LEU A 101 -18.03 -1.75 -8.63
C LEU A 101 -17.25 -1.82 -9.95
N LYS A 102 -17.79 -2.60 -10.90
CA LYS A 102 -17.28 -2.65 -12.28
C LYS A 102 -17.90 -1.58 -13.18
N LYS A 103 -19.08 -1.06 -12.81
CA LYS A 103 -19.85 -0.05 -13.56
C LYS A 103 -20.71 0.78 -12.59
N PRO A 104 -20.48 2.11 -12.48
CA PRO A 104 -19.22 2.79 -12.79
C PRO A 104 -18.04 2.12 -12.09
N GLU A 105 -16.88 2.08 -12.74
CA GLU A 105 -15.69 1.42 -12.18
C GLU A 105 -15.17 2.16 -10.95
N GLY A 106 -14.70 1.42 -9.94
CA GLY A 106 -14.08 1.97 -8.75
C GLY A 106 -14.87 1.77 -7.47
N TRP A 107 -14.32 2.30 -6.37
CA TRP A 107 -14.90 2.22 -5.04
C TRP A 107 -16.10 3.13 -4.91
N HIS A 108 -17.21 2.58 -4.42
CA HIS A 108 -18.46 3.31 -4.24
C HIS A 108 -19.04 3.04 -2.86
N TRP A 109 -19.66 4.04 -2.24
CA TRP A 109 -20.36 3.92 -0.97
C TRP A 109 -21.82 4.31 -1.10
N PHE A 110 -22.70 3.53 -0.50
CA PHE A 110 -24.13 3.85 -0.42
C PHE A 110 -24.40 4.53 0.91
N SER A 111 -24.75 5.82 0.84
CA SER A 111 -25.09 6.59 2.03
C SER A 111 -26.34 6.01 2.72
N PRO A 112 -26.57 6.32 4.01
CA PRO A 112 -27.82 5.96 4.69
C PRO A 112 -29.08 6.50 4.00
N GLN A 113 -28.94 7.53 3.17
CA GLN A 113 -30.01 8.13 2.36
C GLN A 113 -30.24 7.39 1.04
N GLY A 114 -29.44 6.37 0.71
CA GLY A 114 -29.54 5.58 -0.52
C GLY A 114 -28.77 6.17 -1.72
N GLU A 115 -28.07 7.29 -1.56
CA GLU A 115 -27.25 7.89 -2.62
C GLU A 115 -25.94 7.11 -2.79
N MET A 116 -25.58 6.82 -4.04
CA MET A 116 -24.31 6.20 -4.40
C MET A 116 -23.23 7.28 -4.57
N VAL A 117 -22.15 7.18 -3.80
CA VAL A 117 -21.04 8.14 -3.80
C VAL A 117 -19.78 7.45 -4.30
N PHE A 118 -19.17 8.01 -5.35
CA PHE A 118 -17.86 7.56 -5.83
C PHE A 118 -16.78 7.93 -4.83
N LEU A 119 -15.98 6.95 -4.41
CA LEU A 119 -14.90 7.11 -3.46
C LEU A 119 -13.54 7.26 -4.14
N GLY A 120 -13.27 6.49 -5.19
CA GLY A 120 -11.99 6.53 -5.91
C GLY A 120 -11.81 5.34 -6.85
N GLU A 121 -10.68 5.33 -7.56
CA GLU A 121 -10.30 4.30 -8.52
C GLU A 121 -10.04 2.94 -7.84
N PRO A 122 -10.14 1.80 -8.57
CA PRO A 122 -9.97 0.46 -8.01
C PRO A 122 -8.62 0.21 -7.31
N ASP A 123 -7.56 0.82 -7.83
CA ASP A 123 -6.16 0.63 -7.45
C ASP A 123 -5.70 1.53 -6.31
N ASP A 124 -6.54 2.45 -5.84
CA ASP A 124 -6.24 3.33 -4.70
C ASP A 124 -7.27 3.16 -3.57
N PRO A 125 -7.26 2.02 -2.86
CA PRO A 125 -8.13 1.78 -1.71
C PRO A 125 -7.84 2.74 -0.55
N MET A 126 -6.63 3.31 -0.48
CA MET A 126 -6.23 4.23 0.59
C MET A 126 -6.95 5.57 0.47
N ALA A 127 -6.89 6.21 -0.71
CA ALA A 127 -7.61 7.47 -0.93
C ALA A 127 -9.12 7.28 -0.85
N ALA A 128 -9.65 6.18 -1.40
CA ALA A 128 -11.07 5.84 -1.32
C ALA A 128 -11.54 5.70 0.15
N GLY A 129 -10.74 5.03 0.99
CA GLY A 129 -11.01 4.86 2.41
C GLY A 129 -10.97 6.15 3.21
N GLU A 130 -9.99 7.03 2.96
CA GLU A 130 -9.91 8.34 3.62
C GLU A 130 -11.08 9.26 3.24
N LYS A 131 -11.52 9.20 1.98
CA LYS A 131 -12.73 9.91 1.55
C LYS A 131 -13.96 9.38 2.26
N LEU A 132 -14.09 8.07 2.41
CA LEU A 132 -15.19 7.46 3.17
C LEU A 132 -15.18 7.86 4.65
N LYS A 133 -14.01 7.84 5.32
CA LYS A 133 -13.86 8.31 6.70
C LYS A 133 -14.39 9.74 6.86
N SER A 134 -14.03 10.61 5.93
CA SER A 134 -14.44 12.02 5.91
C SER A 134 -15.96 12.17 5.74
N LEU A 135 -16.57 11.35 4.88
CA LEU A 135 -18.03 11.36 4.66
C LEU A 135 -18.80 10.85 5.87
N VAL A 136 -18.34 9.77 6.50
CA VAL A 136 -18.97 9.18 7.69
C VAL A 136 -18.82 10.07 8.93
N ALA A 137 -17.70 10.81 9.05
CA ALA A 137 -17.47 11.74 10.16
C ALA A 137 -18.35 12.99 10.09
N ARG A 138 -18.82 13.38 8.90
CA ARG A 138 -19.76 14.49 8.74
C ARG A 138 -21.13 14.10 9.28
N LYS A 139 -21.53 14.66 10.43
CA LYS A 139 -22.89 14.53 10.95
C LYS A 139 -23.90 14.91 9.86
N PRO A 140 -24.99 14.14 9.68
CA PRO A 140 -26.01 14.49 8.71
C PRO A 140 -26.57 15.87 9.07
N LYS A 141 -26.49 16.82 8.12
CA LYS A 141 -27.26 18.07 8.20
C LYS A 141 -28.72 17.64 8.18
N THR A 142 -29.38 17.74 9.32
CA THR A 142 -30.84 17.64 9.42
C THR A 142 -31.42 18.72 8.51
N THR A 143 -31.85 18.33 7.31
CA THR A 143 -32.68 19.17 6.46
C THR A 143 -34.04 19.28 7.17
N SER A 144 -34.20 20.33 7.96
CA SER A 144 -35.51 20.73 8.48
C SER A 144 -36.41 20.96 7.27
N ARG A 145 -37.32 20.01 7.04
CA ARG A 145 -38.30 20.05 5.98
C ARG A 145 -39.24 21.23 6.28
N SER A 146 -38.93 22.38 5.70
CA SER A 146 -39.79 23.56 5.74
C SER A 146 -41.17 23.18 5.20
N THR A 147 -42.17 23.30 6.06
CA THR A 147 -43.58 23.07 5.79
C THR A 147 -44.03 23.98 4.65
N ARG A 148 -44.17 23.42 3.44
CA ARG A 148 -44.76 24.12 2.30
C ARG A 148 -46.27 24.27 2.56
N LYS A 149 -46.64 25.50 2.87
CA LYS A 149 -48.00 26.00 3.09
C LYS A 149 -48.90 25.65 1.90
N LYS A 150 -50.06 25.10 2.26
CA LYS A 150 -51.24 24.77 1.45
C LYS A 150 -51.67 25.94 0.56
N SER A 151 -51.77 25.74 -0.75
CA SER A 151 -52.62 26.56 -1.63
C SER A 151 -53.54 25.64 -2.44
N LYS A 152 -54.84 25.79 -2.17
CA LYS A 152 -55.99 25.16 -2.84
C LYS A 152 -56.23 25.79 -4.22
N GLY A 153 -56.83 25.00 -5.11
CA GLY A 153 -57.58 25.41 -6.30
C GLY A 153 -56.92 24.93 -7.59
N GLY A 154 -57.54 24.17 -8.49
CA GLY A 154 -58.89 23.63 -8.61
C GLY A 154 -59.07 23.14 -10.06
N THR A 155 -59.83 22.06 -10.24
CA THR A 155 -60.60 21.72 -11.45
C THR A 155 -59.85 21.06 -12.65
N SER A 156 -59.96 19.73 -12.77
CA SER A 156 -59.96 18.96 -14.07
C SER A 156 -61.34 19.09 -14.77
N PRO A 157 -61.69 18.45 -15.91
CA PRO A 157 -60.95 17.58 -16.86
C PRO A 157 -61.29 17.79 -18.39
N SER A 158 -60.57 17.15 -19.33
CA SER A 158 -61.08 16.51 -20.60
C SER A 158 -59.88 16.04 -21.47
N VAL A 159 -59.61 14.75 -21.69
CA VAL A 159 -60.18 13.77 -22.66
C VAL A 159 -59.71 13.96 -24.13
N SER A 160 -58.94 12.94 -24.58
CA SER A 160 -58.80 12.30 -25.91
C SER A 160 -58.33 13.05 -27.18
N SER A 161 -57.36 12.42 -27.87
CA SER A 161 -57.32 12.09 -29.31
C SER A 161 -55.86 11.73 -29.68
N GLU A 162 -55.52 10.46 -29.90
CA GLU A 162 -55.56 9.69 -31.16
C GLU A 162 -54.35 9.95 -32.09
N ALA A 163 -53.72 8.85 -32.53
CA ALA A 163 -52.50 8.73 -33.36
C ALA A 163 -52.78 9.07 -34.86
N PRO A 164 -51.91 8.82 -35.89
CA PRO A 164 -50.57 8.22 -35.94
C PRO A 164 -49.55 8.90 -36.92
N SER A 165 -48.42 8.19 -37.15
CA SER A 165 -47.25 8.35 -38.05
C SER A 165 -47.48 8.83 -39.50
N PRO A 166 -46.43 9.14 -40.31
CA PRO A 166 -45.55 8.14 -40.98
C PRO A 166 -44.03 8.49 -40.93
N GLN A 167 -43.14 7.52 -40.68
CA GLN A 167 -42.34 6.72 -41.65
C GLN A 167 -41.34 7.49 -42.53
N ALA A 168 -40.07 7.08 -42.40
CA ALA A 168 -39.20 6.70 -43.51
C ALA A 168 -38.61 5.32 -43.17
#